data_AF-A0A538PBN8-F1
#
_entry.id   AF-A0A538PBN8-F1
#
_cell.length_a   1.000
_cell.length_b   1.000
_cell.length_c   1.000
_cell.angle_alpha   90.00
_cell.angle_beta   90.00
_cell.angle_gamma   90.00
#
_symmetry.space_group_name_H-M   'P 1'
#
loop_
_entity.id
_entity.type
_entity.pdbx_description
1 polymer ?
#
loop_
_entity_poly.entity_id
_entity_poly.type
_entity_poly.pdbx_seq_one_letter_code
_entity_poly.pdbx_strand_id
1 'polypeptide(L)'
;MLSPALTTAYKYGEADRPLNVVLLSDGLTEQQERRTLLELIRTRPRNAKVFCVGVGNDVNRPLLEQLAQDAGGLSAFISRGDDFTRQAQALRRKLTRPAATDLQIDFAGVKVSDLEPKVLPNLYHGAPVRIYGRYQGSGEAQVTVRGSINGVELKKTAPLEFPKQDPANPEIDRMWAWRRIDGLLKDADRSGSRDAVISEVVRLGEGYSIVTEYTSFIVLENDAEYQRWKIARNNVLRTGRDRQSQEIVRAQLDNIRNKAMASLGPQPEPAAINSGQASPAPGVRAPVAPPAPQPTAPAERGGRSFDFGHGSGPVGPLFLGLLLWARRVRRKAA
;
A
#
# COMPACT_ATOMS: atom_id res chain seq x y z
N MET A 1 -4.85 29.22 13.32
CA MET A 1 -3.71 29.50 14.24
C MET A 1 -2.42 28.74 13.90
N LEU A 2 -2.33 28.04 12.77
CA LEU A 2 -1.15 27.26 12.40
C LEU A 2 -0.02 28.13 11.83
N SER A 3 -0.37 29.22 11.13
CA SER A 3 0.63 30.09 10.47
C SER A 3 1.62 30.73 11.45
N PRO A 4 1.20 31.38 12.56
CA PRO A 4 2.15 31.97 13.51
C PRO A 4 3.06 30.93 14.19
N ALA A 5 2.54 29.73 14.46
CA ALA A 5 3.30 28.64 15.05
C ALA A 5 4.40 28.16 14.09
N LEU A 6 4.08 27.99 12.81
CA LEU A 6 5.04 27.57 11.79
C LEU A 6 6.14 28.61 11.57
N THR A 7 5.77 29.89 11.46
CA THR A 7 6.73 31.00 11.36
C THR A 7 7.66 31.07 12.56
N THR A 8 7.14 30.82 13.77
CA THR A 8 7.95 30.79 14.99
C THR A 8 8.90 29.60 14.98
N ALA A 9 8.46 28.42 14.56
CA ALA A 9 9.31 27.23 14.45
C ALA A 9 10.48 27.44 13.49
N TYR A 10 10.27 28.13 12.35
CA TYR A 10 11.33 28.40 11.39
C TYR A 10 12.44 29.33 11.90
N LYS A 11 12.19 30.13 12.94
CA LYS A 11 13.22 30.96 13.58
C LYS A 11 14.31 30.14 14.28
N TYR A 12 14.04 28.86 14.60
CA TYR A 12 15.01 27.95 15.22
C TYR A 12 15.86 27.18 14.19
N GLY A 13 15.70 27.47 12.89
CA GLY A 13 16.50 26.89 11.82
C GLY A 13 17.92 27.43 11.81
N GLU A 14 18.90 26.53 11.79
CA GLU A 14 20.31 26.83 11.56
C GLU A 14 20.75 26.08 10.30
N ALA A 15 21.59 26.69 9.45
CA ALA A 15 21.87 26.19 8.10
C ALA A 15 22.61 24.84 8.08
N ASP A 16 23.32 24.50 9.15
CA ASP A 16 24.17 23.32 9.30
C ASP A 16 23.44 22.09 9.88
N ARG A 17 22.22 22.25 10.39
CA ARG A 17 21.43 21.15 10.98
C ARG A 17 20.05 21.02 10.34
N PRO A 18 19.53 19.80 10.13
CA PRO A 18 18.14 19.63 9.68
C PRO A 18 17.16 20.12 10.75
N LEU A 19 16.18 20.94 10.37
CA LEU A 19 15.09 21.38 11.24
C LEU A 19 13.86 20.49 11.00
N ASN A 20 13.49 19.67 11.98
CA ASN A 20 12.25 18.89 11.92
C ASN A 20 11.16 19.61 12.73
N VAL A 21 10.14 20.13 12.04
CA VAL A 21 8.97 20.77 12.65
C VAL A 21 7.85 19.75 12.73
N VAL A 22 7.25 19.58 13.91
CA VAL A 22 6.06 18.73 14.10
C VAL A 22 4.87 19.64 14.34
N LEU A 23 3.94 19.67 13.39
CA LEU A 23 2.70 20.44 13.44
C LEU A 23 1.57 19.54 13.94
N LEU A 24 0.98 19.87 15.09
CA LEU A 24 -0.22 19.21 15.61
C LEU A 24 -1.45 20.05 15.31
N SER A 25 -2.53 19.40 14.88
CA SER A 25 -3.82 20.06 14.65
C SER A 25 -4.97 19.10 14.99
N ASP A 26 -6.02 19.62 15.61
CA ASP A 26 -7.23 18.89 16.01
C ASP A 26 -8.51 19.46 15.39
N GLY A 27 -8.37 20.38 14.43
CA GLY A 27 -9.49 21.11 13.86
C GLY A 27 -9.33 21.44 12.37
N LEU A 28 -10.37 22.08 11.84
CA LEU A 28 -10.40 22.56 10.46
C LEU A 28 -9.62 23.86 10.31
N THR A 29 -9.17 24.11 9.10
CA THR A 29 -8.47 25.33 8.70
C THR A 29 -9.29 26.04 7.65
N GLU A 30 -9.50 27.34 7.81
CA GLU A 30 -10.21 28.16 6.83
C GLU A 30 -9.44 28.26 5.51
N GLN A 31 -10.15 28.53 4.41
CA GLN A 31 -9.55 28.61 3.07
C GLN A 31 -8.47 29.70 2.97
N GLN A 32 -8.67 30.84 3.64
CA GLN A 32 -7.67 31.91 3.64
C GLN A 32 -6.38 31.50 4.38
N GLU A 33 -6.52 30.77 5.50
CA GLU A 33 -5.37 30.25 6.24
C GLU A 33 -4.65 29.15 5.44
N ARG A 34 -5.39 28.32 4.69
CA ARG A 34 -4.80 27.31 3.79
C ARG A 34 -3.80 27.91 2.80
N ARG A 35 -4.17 28.95 2.05
CA ARG A 35 -3.28 29.58 1.06
C ARG A 35 -2.02 30.12 1.73
N THR A 36 -2.19 30.74 2.90
CA THR A 36 -1.08 31.28 3.70
C THR A 36 -0.12 30.16 4.14
N LEU A 37 -0.64 29.03 4.60
CA LEU A 37 0.17 27.88 5.02
C LEU A 37 0.95 27.26 3.86
N LEU A 38 0.33 27.10 2.69
CA LEU A 38 1.01 26.58 1.50
C LEU A 38 2.17 27.49 1.08
N GLU A 39 1.99 28.81 1.17
CA GLU A 39 3.05 29.77 0.89
C GLU A 39 4.19 29.74 1.92
N LEU A 40 3.86 29.56 3.21
CA LEU A 40 4.85 29.37 4.26
C LEU A 40 5.66 28.08 4.08
N ILE A 41 5.04 27.00 3.61
CA ILE A 41 5.76 25.76 3.29
C ILE A 41 6.68 25.94 2.08
N ARG A 42 6.27 26.73 1.07
CA ARG A 42 7.10 27.02 -0.10
C ARG A 42 8.33 27.86 0.24
N THR A 43 8.15 28.87 1.08
CA THR A 43 9.20 29.82 1.49
C THR A 43 10.00 29.36 2.71
N ARG A 44 9.80 28.12 3.15
CA ARG A 44 10.50 27.55 4.31
C ARG A 44 12.03 27.50 4.14
N PRO A 45 12.79 27.44 5.24
CA PRO A 45 14.21 27.12 5.18
C PRO A 45 14.47 25.79 4.44
N ARG A 46 15.48 25.72 3.56
CA ARG A 46 15.72 24.53 2.71
C ARG A 46 15.95 23.23 3.50
N ASN A 47 16.53 23.35 4.68
CA ASN A 47 16.81 22.27 5.63
C ASN A 47 15.63 21.94 6.56
N ALA A 48 14.50 22.64 6.44
CA ALA A 48 13.30 22.41 7.24
C ALA A 48 12.40 21.35 6.60
N LYS A 49 12.02 20.36 7.42
CA LYS A 49 11.00 19.36 7.12
C LYS A 49 9.82 19.54 8.07
N VAL A 50 8.61 19.43 7.54
CA VAL A 50 7.38 19.56 8.34
C VAL A 50 6.66 18.22 8.36
N PHE A 51 6.36 17.75 9.57
CA PHE A 51 5.57 16.57 9.82
C PHE A 51 4.26 16.99 10.44
N CYS A 52 3.14 16.50 9.92
CA CYS A 52 1.82 16.90 10.37
C CYS A 52 1.15 15.77 11.16
N VAL A 53 0.54 16.08 12.29
CA VAL A 53 -0.23 15.14 13.10
C VAL A 53 -1.63 15.70 13.27
N GLY A 54 -2.61 15.04 12.64
CA GLY A 54 -4.02 15.33 12.85
C GLY A 54 -4.58 14.49 13.98
N VAL A 55 -5.24 15.11 14.95
CA VAL A 55 -5.87 14.43 16.10
C VAL A 55 -7.39 14.53 15.99
N GLY A 56 -8.07 13.40 16.02
CA GLY A 56 -9.51 13.31 15.87
C GLY A 56 -9.97 13.20 14.41
N ASN A 57 -11.28 13.35 14.23
CA ASN A 57 -11.94 13.16 12.94
C ASN A 57 -12.13 14.48 12.17
N ASP A 58 -12.15 15.61 12.89
CA ASP A 58 -12.48 16.93 12.35
C ASP A 58 -11.24 17.73 11.93
N VAL A 59 -10.25 17.04 11.36
CA VAL A 59 -9.00 17.64 10.87
C VAL A 59 -9.00 17.75 9.35
N ASN A 60 -8.41 18.81 8.82
CA ASN A 60 -8.23 18.96 7.38
C ASN A 60 -7.10 18.06 6.87
N ARG A 61 -7.40 16.76 6.68
CA ARG A 61 -6.42 15.73 6.27
C ARG A 61 -5.72 16.06 4.94
N PRO A 62 -6.43 16.46 3.87
CA PRO A 62 -5.79 16.79 2.60
C PRO A 62 -4.79 17.94 2.72
N LEU A 63 -5.13 18.97 3.50
CA LEU A 63 -4.22 20.09 3.78
C LEU A 63 -2.97 19.60 4.53
N LEU A 64 -3.14 18.88 5.65
CA LEU A 64 -2.01 18.41 6.45
C LEU A 64 -1.09 17.45 5.68
N GLU A 65 -1.67 16.58 4.84
CA GLU A 65 -0.91 15.75 3.90
C GLU A 65 -0.11 16.59 2.91
N GLN A 66 -0.74 17.61 2.31
CA GLN A 66 -0.09 18.49 1.35
C GLN A 66 1.06 19.29 1.98
N LEU A 67 0.86 19.88 3.17
CA LEU A 67 1.89 20.63 3.89
C LEU A 67 3.10 19.74 4.21
N ALA A 68 2.85 18.52 4.71
CA ALA A 68 3.91 17.58 5.02
C ALA A 68 4.65 17.12 3.75
N GLN A 69 3.93 16.77 2.69
CA GLN A 69 4.51 16.32 1.43
C GLN A 69 5.37 17.42 0.78
N ASP A 70 4.86 18.65 0.69
CA ASP A 70 5.57 19.79 0.11
C ASP A 70 6.80 20.18 0.94
N ALA A 71 6.77 19.89 2.25
CA ALA A 71 7.91 20.03 3.16
C ALA A 71 8.88 18.83 3.17
N GLY A 72 8.58 17.76 2.44
CA GLY A 72 9.38 16.53 2.44
C GLY A 72 9.30 15.73 3.74
N GLY A 73 8.26 15.92 4.56
CA GLY A 73 7.96 15.13 5.75
C GLY A 73 6.81 14.14 5.55
N LEU A 74 6.13 13.79 6.64
CA LEU A 74 4.99 12.84 6.66
C LEU A 74 3.83 13.39 7.47
N SER A 75 2.62 12.96 7.11
CA SER A 75 1.43 13.12 7.93
C SER A 75 1.09 11.85 8.71
N ALA A 76 0.48 12.00 9.88
CA ALA A 76 -0.11 10.94 10.67
C ALA A 76 -1.47 11.42 11.20
N PHE A 77 -2.44 10.51 11.26
CA PHE A 77 -3.77 10.82 11.77
C PHE A 77 -4.13 9.86 12.87
N ILE A 78 -4.50 10.40 14.03
CA ILE A 78 -4.73 9.67 15.27
C ILE A 78 -6.17 9.89 15.69
N SER A 79 -6.91 8.81 15.93
CA SER A 79 -8.27 8.88 16.49
C SER A 79 -8.21 9.12 18.00
N ARG A 80 -9.24 9.75 18.59
CA ARG A 80 -9.27 10.04 20.04
C ARG A 80 -9.21 8.78 20.94
N GLY A 81 -9.61 7.63 20.40
CA GLY A 81 -9.54 6.33 21.09
C GLY A 81 -8.24 5.56 20.89
N ASP A 82 -7.28 6.10 20.12
CA ASP A 82 -6.01 5.42 19.88
C ASP A 82 -5.07 5.55 21.09
N ASP A 83 -4.14 4.59 21.22
CA ASP A 83 -3.03 4.68 22.16
C ASP A 83 -2.00 5.72 21.69
N PHE A 84 -2.12 6.94 22.23
CA PHE A 84 -1.22 8.06 21.93
C PHE A 84 0.25 7.75 22.20
N THR A 85 0.57 6.94 23.21
CA THR A 85 1.95 6.58 23.54
C THR A 85 2.55 5.74 22.42
N ARG A 86 1.81 4.73 21.96
CA ARG A 86 2.22 3.89 20.82
C ARG A 86 2.38 4.71 19.54
N GLN A 87 1.44 5.61 19.26
CA GLN A 87 1.51 6.47 18.06
C GLN A 87 2.70 7.43 18.12
N ALA A 88 2.96 8.05 19.27
CA ALA A 88 4.14 8.90 19.48
C ALA A 88 5.45 8.13 19.27
N GLN A 89 5.54 6.89 19.76
CA GLN A 89 6.71 6.02 19.53
C GLN A 89 6.86 5.64 18.05
N ALA A 90 5.76 5.37 17.35
CA ALA A 90 5.78 5.11 15.91
C ALA A 90 6.23 6.34 15.12
N LEU A 91 5.72 7.54 15.46
CA LEU A 91 6.13 8.79 14.84
C LEU A 91 7.61 9.10 15.10
N ARG A 92 8.08 8.98 16.35
CA ARG A 92 9.49 9.18 16.72
C ARG A 92 10.43 8.29 15.89
N ARG A 93 10.08 7.02 15.69
CA ARG A 93 10.86 6.09 14.85
C ARG A 93 10.93 6.55 13.39
N LYS A 94 9.87 7.13 12.85
CA LYS A 94 9.85 7.72 11.50
C LYS A 94 10.70 8.99 11.44
N LEU A 95 10.57 9.88 12.41
CA LEU A 95 11.29 11.17 12.47
C LEU A 95 12.82 11.01 12.59
N THR A 96 13.28 10.06 13.41
CA THR A 96 14.70 9.91 13.73
C THR A 96 15.50 9.15 12.66
N ARG A 97 14.83 8.54 11.67
CA ARG A 97 15.46 7.66 10.69
C ARG A 97 14.85 7.83 9.28
N PRO A 98 15.10 8.96 8.59
CA PRO A 98 14.84 9.02 7.15
C PRO A 98 15.69 7.95 6.48
N ALA A 99 15.04 7.06 5.71
CA ALA A 99 15.72 5.93 5.08
C ALA A 99 16.40 6.36 3.78
N ALA A 100 15.75 7.23 2.98
CA ALA A 100 16.33 7.84 1.80
C ALA A 100 15.58 9.14 1.42
N THR A 101 16.26 10.09 0.80
CA THR A 101 15.68 11.33 0.25
C THR A 101 15.86 11.41 -1.26
N ASP A 102 15.23 12.41 -1.89
CA ASP A 102 15.41 12.75 -3.31
C ASP A 102 15.16 11.58 -4.24
N LEU A 103 14.10 10.82 -3.94
CA LEU A 103 13.79 9.60 -4.67
C LEU A 103 13.42 9.92 -6.11
N GLN A 104 13.95 9.11 -7.02
CA GLN A 104 13.62 9.14 -8.44
C GLN A 104 13.39 7.72 -8.93
N ILE A 105 12.55 7.56 -9.95
CA ILE A 105 12.26 6.27 -10.55
C ILE A 105 12.36 6.38 -12.07
N ASP A 106 13.07 5.43 -12.68
CA ASP A 106 13.25 5.31 -14.12
C ASP A 106 12.77 3.94 -14.59
N PHE A 107 12.20 3.89 -15.80
CA PHE A 107 11.73 2.68 -16.44
C PHE A 107 12.42 2.51 -17.80
N ALA A 108 12.99 1.34 -18.08
CA ALA A 108 13.62 1.01 -19.35
C ALA A 108 13.01 -0.28 -19.93
N GLY A 109 12.55 -0.22 -21.18
CA GLY A 109 11.88 -1.33 -21.87
C GLY A 109 10.36 -1.18 -22.00
N VAL A 110 9.75 -0.26 -21.25
CA VAL A 110 8.32 0.06 -21.35
C VAL A 110 8.10 1.57 -21.26
N LYS A 111 7.13 2.10 -22.01
CA LYS A 111 6.79 3.53 -21.96
C LYS A 111 5.81 3.78 -20.84
N VAL A 112 6.24 4.47 -19.78
CA VAL A 112 5.41 4.84 -18.63
C VAL A 112 5.00 6.31 -18.71
N SER A 113 3.75 6.60 -18.35
CA SER A 113 3.17 7.94 -18.34
C SER A 113 2.22 8.13 -17.15
N ASP A 114 1.78 9.37 -16.92
CA ASP A 114 0.83 9.73 -15.85
C ASP A 114 1.22 9.19 -14.46
N LEU A 115 2.50 9.31 -14.11
CA LEU A 115 3.02 8.88 -12.81
C LEU A 115 2.49 9.77 -11.69
N GLU A 116 2.03 9.13 -10.61
CA GLU A 116 1.54 9.75 -9.40
C GLU A 116 2.16 9.12 -8.13
N PRO A 117 2.67 9.93 -7.19
CA PRO A 117 2.79 11.38 -7.27
C PRO A 117 3.88 11.81 -8.27
N LYS A 118 3.71 12.98 -8.90
CA LYS A 118 4.71 13.57 -9.83
C LYS A 118 6.09 13.74 -9.21
N VAL A 119 6.14 14.11 -7.93
CA VAL A 119 7.35 14.22 -7.12
C VAL A 119 7.29 13.17 -6.02
N LEU A 120 8.28 12.28 -5.98
CA LEU A 120 8.30 11.20 -5.00
C LEU A 120 8.60 11.75 -3.59
N PRO A 121 7.87 11.29 -2.56
CA PRO A 121 8.16 11.67 -1.18
C PRO A 121 9.46 11.00 -0.71
N ASN A 122 10.03 11.54 0.37
CA ASN A 122 11.14 10.89 1.05
C ASN A 122 10.71 9.51 1.60
N LEU A 123 11.63 8.54 1.60
CA LEU A 123 11.41 7.23 2.20
C LEU A 123 11.71 7.28 3.69
N TYR A 124 10.73 6.88 4.50
CA TYR A 124 10.86 6.78 5.94
C TYR A 124 10.68 5.35 6.41
N HIS A 125 11.32 4.99 7.52
CA HIS A 125 11.21 3.64 8.07
C HIS A 125 9.75 3.28 8.40
N GLY A 126 9.26 2.16 7.84
CA GLY A 126 7.88 1.71 8.03
C GLY A 126 6.82 2.54 7.27
N ALA A 127 7.23 3.40 6.33
CA ALA A 127 6.33 4.14 5.45
C ALA A 127 6.70 3.84 3.97
N PRO A 128 6.00 2.89 3.31
CA PRO A 128 6.31 2.54 1.94
C PRO A 128 5.88 3.66 0.97
N VAL A 129 6.73 3.93 -0.01
CA VAL A 129 6.42 4.82 -1.14
C VAL A 129 5.59 4.04 -2.16
N ARG A 130 4.45 4.60 -2.55
CA ARG A 130 3.55 4.00 -3.54
C ARG A 130 3.49 4.92 -4.75
N ILE A 131 3.65 4.32 -5.92
CA ILE A 131 3.67 5.01 -7.20
C ILE A 131 2.64 4.33 -8.08
N TYR A 132 1.83 5.14 -8.75
CA TYR A 132 0.81 4.70 -9.70
C TYR A 132 1.15 5.31 -11.05
N GLY A 133 0.87 4.61 -12.13
CA GLY A 133 1.13 5.12 -13.46
C GLY A 133 0.46 4.27 -14.51
N ARG A 134 0.53 4.75 -15.73
CA ARG A 134 0.04 4.05 -16.91
C ARG A 134 1.23 3.65 -17.76
N TYR A 135 1.12 2.54 -18.47
CA TYR A 135 2.18 2.10 -19.37
C TYR A 135 1.63 1.64 -20.71
N GLN A 136 2.51 1.68 -21.71
CA GLN A 136 2.28 1.18 -23.06
C GLN A 136 3.39 0.20 -23.41
N GLY A 137 3.01 -0.95 -23.98
CA GLY A 137 3.91 -2.08 -24.24
C GLY A 137 3.66 -3.23 -23.26
N SER A 138 4.47 -4.29 -23.38
CA SER A 138 4.42 -5.46 -22.51
C SER A 138 5.77 -6.19 -22.51
N GLY A 139 6.02 -6.97 -21.47
CA GLY A 139 7.23 -7.77 -21.26
C GLY A 139 8.05 -7.28 -20.08
N GLU A 140 9.25 -7.84 -19.94
CA GLU A 140 10.17 -7.49 -18.87
C GLU A 140 10.77 -6.09 -19.10
N ALA A 141 10.71 -5.25 -18.07
CA ALA A 141 11.31 -3.93 -18.06
C ALA A 141 12.17 -3.73 -16.81
N GLN A 142 13.27 -3.00 -16.98
CA GLN A 142 14.17 -2.66 -15.88
C GLN A 142 13.67 -1.41 -15.18
N VAL A 143 13.38 -1.53 -13.89
CA VAL A 143 12.97 -0.42 -13.03
C VAL A 143 14.14 -0.02 -12.15
N THR A 144 14.55 1.24 -12.22
CA THR A 144 15.65 1.78 -11.41
C THR A 144 15.13 2.82 -10.45
N VAL A 145 15.37 2.62 -9.15
CA VAL A 145 15.11 3.60 -8.10
C VAL A 145 16.43 4.24 -7.68
N ARG A 146 16.46 5.57 -7.66
CA ARG A 146 17.58 6.37 -7.17
C ARG A 146 17.16 7.20 -5.95
N GLY A 147 18.12 7.61 -5.15
CA GLY A 147 17.92 8.53 -4.03
C GLY A 147 19.22 8.79 -3.27
N SER A 148 19.13 9.40 -2.11
CA SER A 148 20.26 9.73 -1.24
C SER A 148 20.04 9.19 0.17
N ILE A 149 21.06 8.54 0.75
CA ILE A 149 21.09 8.11 2.15
C ILE A 149 22.24 8.87 2.81
N ASN A 150 21.93 9.88 3.61
CA ASN A 150 22.93 10.74 4.26
C ASN A 150 24.00 11.28 3.28
N GLY A 151 23.58 11.66 2.07
CA GLY A 151 24.48 12.17 1.02
C GLY A 151 25.13 11.11 0.14
N VAL A 152 24.99 9.82 0.47
CA VAL A 152 25.49 8.71 -0.36
C VAL A 152 24.40 8.27 -1.34
N GLU A 153 24.76 8.14 -2.62
CA GLU A 153 23.82 7.69 -3.65
C GLU A 153 23.29 6.28 -3.36
N LEU A 154 21.97 6.15 -3.35
CA LEU A 154 21.26 4.88 -3.42
C LEU A 154 20.83 4.66 -4.87
N LYS A 155 21.26 3.55 -5.47
CA LYS A 155 20.76 3.08 -6.77
C LYS A 155 20.43 1.60 -6.71
N LYS A 156 19.20 1.24 -7.09
CA LYS A 156 18.73 -0.14 -7.16
C LYS A 156 17.96 -0.36 -8.45
N THR A 157 18.31 -1.42 -9.17
CA THR A 157 17.64 -1.82 -10.40
C THR A 157 17.12 -3.23 -10.24
N ALA A 158 15.88 -3.47 -10.68
CA ALA A 158 15.27 -4.80 -10.69
C ALA A 158 14.41 -4.98 -11.95
N PRO A 159 14.37 -6.20 -12.52
CA PRO A 159 13.44 -6.53 -13.59
C PRO A 159 12.03 -6.68 -13.03
N LEU A 160 11.06 -6.07 -13.70
CA LEU A 160 9.63 -6.24 -13.43
C LEU A 160 8.92 -6.64 -14.73
N GLU A 161 8.00 -7.58 -14.62
CA GLU A 161 7.15 -8.00 -15.73
C GLU A 161 5.96 -7.04 -15.89
N PHE A 162 5.76 -6.53 -17.10
CA PHE A 162 4.61 -5.68 -17.46
C PHE A 162 3.69 -6.49 -18.39
N PRO A 163 2.62 -7.11 -17.87
CA PRO A 163 1.73 -7.91 -18.69
C PRO A 163 1.01 -7.05 -19.73
N LYS A 164 0.64 -7.61 -20.88
CA LYS A 164 -0.16 -6.85 -21.87
C LYS A 164 -1.53 -6.45 -21.32
N GLN A 165 -2.13 -7.32 -20.52
CA GLN A 165 -3.39 -7.12 -19.82
C GLN A 165 -3.37 -7.90 -18.52
N ASP A 166 -3.87 -7.30 -17.45
CA ASP A 166 -4.16 -7.97 -16.19
C ASP A 166 -5.52 -7.50 -15.68
N PRO A 167 -6.61 -8.25 -15.95
CA PRO A 167 -7.95 -7.87 -15.52
C PRO A 167 -8.19 -8.21 -14.05
N ALA A 168 -7.27 -8.85 -13.33
CA ALA A 168 -7.52 -9.33 -11.98
C ALA A 168 -7.62 -8.19 -10.95
N ASN A 169 -7.02 -7.03 -11.22
CA ASN A 169 -6.86 -5.97 -10.22
C ASN A 169 -7.52 -4.63 -10.66
N PRO A 170 -8.86 -4.58 -10.85
CA PRO A 170 -9.57 -3.38 -11.31
C PRO A 170 -9.48 -2.20 -10.33
N GLU A 171 -9.13 -2.43 -9.07
CA GLU A 171 -8.91 -1.40 -8.07
C GLU A 171 -7.66 -0.57 -8.34
N ILE A 172 -6.63 -1.11 -9.00
CA ILE A 172 -5.39 -0.39 -9.29
C ILE A 172 -5.67 0.81 -10.19
N ASP A 173 -6.54 0.66 -11.19
CA ASP A 173 -6.93 1.75 -12.09
C ASP A 173 -7.62 2.90 -11.34
N ARG A 174 -8.42 2.56 -10.33
CA ARG A 174 -9.18 3.51 -9.51
C ARG A 174 -8.27 4.20 -8.51
N MET A 175 -7.33 3.45 -7.92
CA MET A 175 -6.30 4.02 -7.06
C MET A 175 -5.43 5.01 -7.83
N TRP A 176 -5.06 4.70 -9.07
CA TRP A 176 -4.37 5.65 -9.95
C TRP A 176 -5.21 6.91 -10.18
N ALA A 177 -6.48 6.76 -10.60
CA ALA A 177 -7.34 7.91 -10.88
C ALA A 177 -7.59 8.77 -9.63
N TRP A 178 -7.78 8.14 -8.47
CA TRP A 178 -7.91 8.85 -7.19
C TRP A 178 -6.64 9.62 -6.83
N ARG A 179 -5.46 9.03 -7.02
CA ARG A 179 -4.17 9.71 -6.81
C ARG A 179 -3.95 10.85 -7.81
N ARG A 180 -4.39 10.68 -9.06
CA ARG A 180 -4.34 11.74 -10.08
C ARG A 180 -5.23 12.92 -9.69
N ILE A 181 -6.47 12.66 -9.23
CA ILE A 181 -7.37 13.70 -8.73
C ILE A 181 -6.75 14.43 -7.53
N ASP A 182 -6.22 13.69 -6.55
CA ASP A 182 -5.54 14.26 -5.38
C ASP A 182 -4.35 15.16 -5.79
N GLY A 183 -3.52 14.71 -6.74
CA GLY A 183 -2.43 15.50 -7.30
C GLY A 183 -2.89 16.77 -8.02
N LEU A 184 -3.93 16.67 -8.85
CA LEU A 184 -4.51 17.83 -9.56
C LEU A 184 -5.06 18.87 -8.60
N LEU A 185 -5.78 18.45 -7.56
CA LEU A 185 -6.31 19.36 -6.54
C LEU A 185 -5.18 20.03 -5.76
N LYS A 186 -4.18 19.27 -5.30
CA LYS A 186 -3.01 19.82 -4.61
C LYS A 186 -2.23 20.82 -5.46
N ASP A 187 -2.02 20.51 -6.74
CA ASP A 187 -1.36 21.42 -7.70
C ASP A 187 -2.16 22.72 -7.89
N ALA A 188 -3.49 22.61 -8.00
CA ALA A 188 -4.38 23.75 -8.14
C ALA A 188 -4.47 24.61 -6.88
N ASP A 189 -4.49 23.98 -5.69
CA ASP A 189 -4.45 24.65 -4.39
C ASP A 189 -3.16 25.47 -4.23
N ARG A 190 -2.07 24.96 -4.80
CA ARG A 190 -0.78 25.65 -4.91
C ARG A 190 -0.84 26.88 -5.81
N SER A 191 -1.61 26.87 -6.91
CA SER A 191 -1.80 28.05 -7.77
C SER A 191 -2.89 29.02 -7.28
N GLY A 192 -3.70 28.62 -6.32
CA GLY A 192 -4.75 29.45 -5.72
C GLY A 192 -6.07 29.50 -6.49
N SER A 193 -6.20 28.75 -7.59
CA SER A 193 -7.46 28.51 -8.29
C SER A 193 -7.52 27.06 -8.77
N ARG A 194 -8.72 26.48 -8.67
CA ARG A 194 -9.04 25.12 -9.14
C ARG A 194 -9.71 25.06 -10.50
N ASP A 195 -10.08 26.19 -11.09
CA ASP A 195 -10.91 26.23 -12.30
C ASP A 195 -10.31 25.44 -13.46
N ALA A 196 -8.98 25.51 -13.62
CA ALA A 196 -8.26 24.81 -14.68
C ALA A 196 -8.26 23.27 -14.53
N VAL A 197 -8.51 22.73 -13.33
CA VAL A 197 -8.48 21.28 -13.08
C VAL A 197 -9.87 20.66 -12.95
N ILE A 198 -10.94 21.46 -12.80
CA ILE A 198 -12.30 20.95 -12.54
C ILE A 198 -12.75 19.98 -13.63
N SER A 199 -12.59 20.33 -14.91
CA SER A 199 -13.03 19.48 -16.02
C SER A 199 -12.34 18.10 -16.03
N GLU A 200 -11.05 18.06 -15.72
CA GLU A 200 -10.28 16.83 -15.62
C GLU A 200 -10.66 16.01 -14.38
N VAL A 201 -10.90 16.67 -13.24
CA VAL A 201 -11.37 16.00 -12.02
C VAL A 201 -12.75 15.38 -12.24
N VAL A 202 -13.68 16.09 -12.90
CA VAL A 202 -15.00 15.56 -13.27
C VAL A 202 -14.84 14.37 -14.22
N ARG A 203 -14.04 14.50 -15.27
CA ARG A 203 -13.78 13.43 -16.24
C ARG A 203 -13.23 12.17 -15.57
N LEU A 204 -12.28 12.30 -14.65
CA LEU A 204 -11.72 11.19 -13.88
C LEU A 204 -12.75 10.63 -12.87
N GLY A 205 -13.50 11.51 -12.20
CA GLY A 205 -14.55 11.15 -11.24
C GLY A 205 -15.64 10.31 -11.89
N GLU A 206 -16.17 10.75 -13.02
CA GLU A 206 -17.20 10.02 -13.78
C GLU A 206 -16.63 8.74 -14.42
N GLY A 207 -15.44 8.82 -15.04
CA GLY A 207 -14.84 7.69 -15.75
C GLY A 207 -14.40 6.54 -14.84
N TYR A 208 -14.01 6.84 -13.60
CA TYR A 208 -13.53 5.84 -12.63
C TYR A 208 -14.51 5.61 -11.47
N SER A 209 -15.70 6.21 -11.51
CA SER A 209 -16.72 6.14 -10.45
C SER A 209 -16.17 6.55 -9.08
N ILE A 210 -15.55 7.75 -9.04
CA ILE A 210 -14.96 8.35 -7.85
C ILE A 210 -15.79 9.59 -7.46
N VAL A 211 -16.25 9.62 -6.21
CA VAL A 211 -16.89 10.79 -5.61
C VAL A 211 -15.82 11.81 -5.25
N THR A 212 -16.04 13.04 -5.66
CA THR A 212 -15.15 14.18 -5.40
C THR A 212 -15.97 15.38 -4.94
N GLU A 213 -15.31 16.49 -4.66
CA GLU A 213 -16.00 17.77 -4.40
C GLU A 213 -16.82 18.27 -5.62
N TYR A 214 -16.59 17.68 -6.81
CA TYR A 214 -17.24 18.06 -8.07
C TYR A 214 -18.07 16.93 -8.71
N THR A 215 -18.16 15.76 -8.07
CA THR A 215 -18.89 14.59 -8.61
C THR A 215 -19.66 13.88 -7.50
N SER A 216 -20.89 13.47 -7.77
CA SER A 216 -21.74 12.74 -6.83
C SER A 216 -22.40 11.53 -7.50
N PHE A 217 -22.82 10.55 -6.69
CA PHE A 217 -23.68 9.47 -7.16
C PHE A 217 -25.14 9.86 -6.97
N ILE A 218 -25.94 9.66 -8.02
CA ILE A 218 -27.39 9.83 -7.98
C ILE A 218 -28.08 8.53 -8.37
N VAL A 219 -29.10 8.18 -7.60
CA VAL A 219 -29.99 7.04 -7.86
C VAL A 219 -31.37 7.58 -8.14
N LEU A 220 -31.93 7.20 -9.29
CA LEU A 220 -33.30 7.53 -9.68
C LEU A 220 -34.15 6.25 -9.67
N GLU A 221 -35.47 6.43 -9.52
CA GLU A 221 -36.40 5.32 -9.29
C GLU A 221 -36.48 4.34 -10.47
N ASN A 222 -36.39 4.84 -11.72
CA ASN A 222 -36.54 4.03 -12.92
C ASN A 222 -35.75 4.61 -14.11
N ASP A 223 -35.64 3.83 -15.18
CA ASP A 223 -34.90 4.23 -16.39
C ASP A 223 -35.54 5.41 -17.13
N ALA A 224 -36.86 5.62 -17.01
CA ALA A 224 -37.53 6.76 -17.63
C ALA A 224 -37.07 8.09 -17.00
N GLU A 225 -36.84 8.11 -15.67
CA GLU A 225 -36.27 9.28 -14.99
C GLU A 225 -34.82 9.55 -15.43
N TYR A 226 -33.98 8.52 -15.60
CA TYR A 226 -32.63 8.71 -16.15
C TYR A 226 -32.65 9.34 -17.56
N GLN A 227 -33.57 8.92 -18.43
CA GLN A 227 -33.74 9.50 -19.76
C GLN A 227 -34.28 10.93 -19.70
N ARG A 228 -35.27 11.19 -18.84
CA ARG A 228 -35.86 12.52 -18.64
C ARG A 228 -34.81 13.55 -18.22
N TRP A 229 -33.94 13.19 -17.28
CA TRP A 229 -32.87 14.05 -16.78
C TRP A 229 -31.59 13.99 -17.62
N LYS A 230 -31.56 13.19 -18.69
CA LYS A 230 -30.40 12.98 -19.58
C LYS A 230 -29.15 12.53 -18.83
N ILE A 231 -29.31 11.69 -17.81
CA ILE A 231 -28.20 11.18 -16.99
C ILE A 231 -27.75 9.83 -17.55
N ALA A 232 -26.50 9.78 -18.03
CA ALA A 232 -25.91 8.55 -18.54
C ALA A 232 -25.52 7.59 -17.40
N ARG A 233 -25.85 6.30 -17.53
CA ARG A 233 -25.56 5.25 -16.53
C ARG A 233 -24.16 4.63 -16.73
N ASN A 234 -23.13 5.45 -16.90
CA ASN A 234 -21.76 5.02 -17.22
C ASN A 234 -21.17 4.03 -16.19
N ASN A 235 -21.56 4.17 -14.92
CA ASN A 235 -21.10 3.32 -13.81
C ASN A 235 -21.52 1.84 -13.94
N VAL A 236 -22.56 1.54 -14.74
CA VAL A 236 -23.06 0.16 -14.91
C VAL A 236 -22.03 -0.70 -15.66
N LEU A 237 -21.40 -0.15 -16.70
CA LEU A 237 -20.37 -0.84 -17.48
C LEU A 237 -19.17 -1.21 -16.61
N ARG A 238 -18.76 -0.28 -15.73
CA ARG A 238 -17.67 -0.51 -14.79
C ARG A 238 -18.02 -1.58 -13.77
N THR A 239 -19.22 -1.49 -13.15
CA THR A 239 -19.68 -2.49 -12.18
C THR A 239 -19.66 -3.91 -12.77
N GLY A 240 -20.06 -4.05 -14.05
CA GLY A 240 -19.98 -5.33 -14.76
C GLY A 240 -18.54 -5.86 -14.88
N ARG A 241 -17.61 -5.01 -15.32
CA ARG A 241 -16.18 -5.34 -15.42
C ARG A 241 -15.59 -5.72 -14.07
N ASP A 242 -15.84 -4.92 -13.03
CA ASP A 242 -15.30 -5.14 -11.68
C ASP A 242 -15.78 -6.49 -11.11
N ARG A 243 -17.04 -6.89 -11.36
CA ARG A 243 -17.55 -8.21 -10.96
C ARG A 243 -16.84 -9.35 -11.66
N GLN A 244 -16.63 -9.24 -12.98
CA GLN A 244 -15.89 -10.26 -13.74
C GLN A 244 -14.46 -10.41 -13.22
N SER A 245 -13.78 -9.30 -12.92
CA SER A 245 -12.46 -9.30 -12.30
C SER A 245 -12.44 -10.01 -10.94
N GLN A 246 -13.44 -9.75 -10.09
CA GLN A 246 -13.56 -10.40 -8.78
C GLN A 246 -13.76 -11.92 -8.91
N GLU A 247 -14.53 -12.37 -9.89
CA GLU A 247 -14.69 -13.80 -10.19
C GLU A 247 -13.37 -14.45 -10.61
N ILE A 248 -12.58 -13.78 -11.45
CA ILE A 248 -11.24 -14.24 -11.87
C ILE A 248 -10.32 -14.37 -10.65
N VAL A 249 -10.24 -13.34 -9.80
CA VAL A 249 -9.40 -13.37 -8.58
C VAL A 249 -9.84 -14.48 -7.64
N ARG A 250 -11.15 -14.65 -7.44
CA ARG A 250 -11.68 -15.70 -6.58
C ARG A 250 -11.28 -17.09 -7.09
N ALA A 251 -11.43 -17.35 -8.38
CA ALA A 251 -11.01 -18.62 -8.98
C ALA A 251 -9.50 -18.86 -8.84
N GLN A 252 -8.66 -17.82 -8.96
CA GLN A 252 -7.22 -17.93 -8.73
C GLN A 252 -6.89 -18.27 -7.27
N LEU A 253 -7.53 -17.59 -6.31
CA LEU A 253 -7.34 -17.84 -4.88
C LEU A 253 -7.80 -19.24 -4.47
N ASP A 254 -8.93 -19.71 -5.00
CA ASP A 254 -9.43 -21.07 -4.74
C ASP A 254 -8.44 -22.12 -5.28
N ASN A 255 -7.86 -21.89 -6.47
CA ASN A 255 -6.81 -22.75 -7.01
C ASN A 255 -5.55 -22.78 -6.13
N ILE A 256 -5.10 -21.61 -5.63
CA ILE A 256 -3.95 -21.53 -4.72
C ILE A 256 -4.24 -22.29 -3.42
N ARG A 257 -5.43 -22.08 -2.85
CA ARG A 257 -5.88 -22.77 -1.63
C ARG A 257 -5.91 -24.29 -1.83
N ASN A 258 -6.50 -24.77 -2.91
CA ASN A 258 -6.60 -26.20 -3.20
C ASN A 258 -5.22 -26.83 -3.39
N LYS A 259 -4.30 -26.15 -4.09
CA LYS A 259 -2.90 -26.59 -4.22
C LYS A 259 -2.18 -26.65 -2.87
N ALA A 260 -2.36 -25.63 -2.03
CA ALA A 260 -1.77 -25.60 -0.70
C ALA A 260 -2.31 -26.76 0.18
N MET A 261 -3.62 -26.99 0.16
CA MET A 261 -4.27 -28.11 0.87
C MET A 261 -3.77 -29.46 0.36
N ALA A 262 -3.59 -29.64 -0.95
CA ALA A 262 -3.04 -30.87 -1.53
C ALA A 262 -1.57 -31.12 -1.12
N SER A 263 -0.81 -30.05 -0.83
CA SER A 263 0.56 -30.15 -0.31
C SER A 263 0.66 -30.33 1.21
N LEU A 264 -0.46 -30.21 1.94
CA LEU A 264 -0.55 -30.36 3.38
C LEU A 264 -0.96 -31.81 3.72
N GLY A 265 0.04 -32.68 3.89
CA GLY A 265 -0.14 -34.08 4.27
C GLY A 265 1.15 -34.87 4.11
N PRO A 266 1.26 -36.10 4.66
CA PRO A 266 2.41 -36.96 4.39
C PRO A 266 2.51 -37.21 2.88
N GLN A 267 3.58 -36.74 2.26
CA GLN A 267 3.84 -37.05 0.85
C GLN A 267 4.06 -38.57 0.74
N PRO A 268 3.38 -39.27 -0.18
CA PRO A 268 3.69 -40.67 -0.43
C PRO A 268 5.17 -40.75 -0.82
N GLU A 269 5.94 -41.55 -0.10
CA GLU A 269 7.35 -41.81 -0.43
C GLU A 269 7.43 -42.25 -1.89
N PRO A 270 8.40 -41.74 -2.68
CA PRO A 270 8.59 -42.22 -4.03
C PRO A 270 8.80 -43.72 -3.97
N ALA A 271 7.93 -44.47 -4.68
CA ALA A 271 7.91 -45.92 -4.66
C ALA A 271 9.33 -46.46 -4.84
N ALA A 272 9.82 -47.15 -3.81
CA ALA A 272 11.13 -47.79 -3.84
C ALA A 272 11.22 -48.70 -5.06
N ILE A 273 12.28 -48.51 -5.85
CA ILE A 273 12.63 -49.37 -6.97
C ILE A 273 12.78 -50.79 -6.42
N ASN A 274 11.92 -51.71 -6.86
CA ASN A 274 11.92 -53.11 -6.45
C ASN A 274 13.29 -53.76 -6.71
N SER A 275 14.07 -53.96 -5.64
CA SER A 275 15.23 -54.85 -5.66
C SER A 275 14.86 -56.19 -5.01
N GLY A 276 14.80 -57.23 -5.85
CA GLY A 276 15.17 -58.60 -5.51
C GLY A 276 14.32 -59.33 -4.46
N GLN A 277 13.42 -60.19 -4.93
CA GLN A 277 12.87 -61.29 -4.14
C GLN A 277 13.99 -62.21 -3.61
N ALA A 278 14.04 -62.41 -2.30
CA ALA A 278 14.62 -63.60 -1.68
C ALA A 278 13.53 -64.24 -0.80
N SER A 279 13.16 -65.48 -1.15
CA SER A 279 12.14 -66.28 -0.47
C SER A 279 12.58 -66.72 0.94
N PRO A 280 11.66 -66.87 1.90
CA PRO A 280 11.89 -67.74 3.05
C PRO A 280 11.12 -69.07 2.92
N ALA A 281 11.77 -70.12 3.44
CA ALA A 281 11.33 -71.51 3.51
C ALA A 281 10.12 -71.72 4.47
N PRO A 282 9.39 -72.85 4.38
CA PRO A 282 8.11 -73.04 5.06
C PRO A 282 8.30 -73.58 6.49
N GLY A 283 7.56 -73.03 7.46
CA GLY A 283 7.63 -73.51 8.83
C GLY A 283 6.48 -73.06 9.75
N VAL A 284 5.55 -74.00 9.96
CA VAL A 284 4.67 -74.20 11.13
C VAL A 284 3.52 -73.22 11.35
N ARG A 285 2.31 -73.78 11.24
CA ARG A 285 0.99 -73.16 11.47
C ARG A 285 0.57 -73.43 12.93
N ALA A 286 0.20 -72.39 13.67
CA ALA A 286 -0.47 -72.48 14.97
C ALA A 286 -1.85 -71.77 14.93
N PRO A 287 -2.82 -72.17 15.76
CA PRO A 287 -4.24 -71.99 15.47
C PRO A 287 -4.80 -70.61 15.84
N VAL A 288 -5.89 -70.26 15.14
CA VAL A 288 -6.64 -69.01 15.21
C VAL A 288 -7.46 -68.93 16.50
N ALA A 289 -7.38 -67.80 17.21
CA ALA A 289 -8.33 -67.39 18.26
C ALA A 289 -9.31 -66.32 17.71
N PRO A 290 -10.58 -66.31 18.14
CA PRO A 290 -11.61 -65.41 17.61
C PRO A 290 -11.48 -63.97 18.15
N PRO A 291 -12.05 -62.96 17.46
CA PRO A 291 -11.79 -61.55 17.75
C PRO A 291 -12.58 -61.04 18.96
N ALA A 292 -11.93 -60.21 19.78
CA ALA A 292 -12.57 -59.40 20.81
C ALA A 292 -13.20 -58.12 20.22
N PRO A 293 -14.33 -57.62 20.77
CA PRO A 293 -15.08 -56.49 20.23
C PRO A 293 -14.39 -55.13 20.50
N GLN A 294 -14.49 -54.22 19.52
CA GLN A 294 -14.03 -52.84 19.62
C GLN A 294 -14.92 -52.00 20.54
N PRO A 295 -14.36 -51.17 21.45
CA PRO A 295 -15.11 -50.13 22.12
C PRO A 295 -15.33 -48.91 21.22
N THR A 296 -16.56 -48.43 21.22
CA THR A 296 -17.08 -47.21 20.60
C THR A 296 -16.42 -45.93 21.15
N ALA A 297 -16.16 -44.97 20.26
CA ALA A 297 -15.64 -43.65 20.61
C ALA A 297 -16.61 -42.83 21.49
N PRO A 298 -16.11 -42.08 22.51
CA PRO A 298 -16.91 -41.07 23.19
C PRO A 298 -16.89 -39.72 22.46
N ALA A 299 -18.03 -39.04 22.55
CA ALA A 299 -18.31 -37.73 22.01
C ALA A 299 -17.42 -36.61 22.60
N GLU A 300 -16.90 -35.73 21.74
CA GLU A 300 -16.25 -34.50 22.17
C GLU A 300 -17.28 -33.43 22.58
N ARG A 301 -17.19 -33.01 23.84
CA ARG A 301 -17.81 -31.81 24.38
C ARG A 301 -16.99 -30.58 23.99
N GLY A 302 -17.70 -29.50 23.70
CA GLY A 302 -17.15 -28.23 23.22
C GLY A 302 -16.05 -27.61 24.08
N GLY A 303 -15.00 -27.17 23.40
CA GLY A 303 -14.01 -26.21 23.88
C GLY A 303 -13.97 -25.02 22.92
N ARG A 304 -14.21 -23.81 23.45
CA ARG A 304 -14.19 -22.53 22.76
C ARG A 304 -12.85 -22.28 22.06
N SER A 305 -12.86 -22.10 20.73
CA SER A 305 -11.74 -21.53 19.99
C SER A 305 -11.78 -20.00 20.05
N PHE A 306 -10.74 -19.41 20.63
CA PHE A 306 -10.49 -17.97 20.59
C PHE A 306 -10.03 -17.56 19.19
N ASP A 307 -10.69 -16.55 18.64
CA ASP A 307 -10.41 -15.97 17.34
C ASP A 307 -9.35 -14.85 17.50
N PHE A 308 -8.16 -15.03 16.93
CA PHE A 308 -7.15 -13.97 16.80
C PHE A 308 -6.99 -13.62 15.32
N GLY A 309 -7.90 -12.80 14.80
CA GLY A 309 -7.71 -12.11 13.53
C GLY A 309 -6.77 -10.94 13.73
N HIS A 310 -5.47 -11.08 13.43
CA HIS A 310 -4.54 -9.97 13.14
C HIS A 310 -3.58 -10.43 12.03
N GLY A 311 -3.76 -9.87 10.83
CA GLY A 311 -2.96 -10.18 9.65
C GLY A 311 -1.52 -9.70 9.79
N SER A 312 -0.57 -10.64 9.76
CA SER A 312 0.82 -10.37 9.39
C SER A 312 1.01 -10.66 7.91
N GLY A 313 1.50 -9.68 7.15
CA GLY A 313 1.76 -9.78 5.72
C GLY A 313 2.77 -10.88 5.34
N PRO A 314 2.85 -11.24 4.04
CA PRO A 314 3.62 -12.39 3.58
C PRO A 314 5.13 -12.11 3.62
N VAL A 315 5.86 -12.91 4.40
CA VAL A 315 7.32 -12.95 4.39
C VAL A 315 7.74 -13.81 3.19
N GLY A 316 8.11 -13.17 2.09
CA GLY A 316 8.63 -13.84 0.90
C GLY A 316 10.12 -14.24 1.03
N PRO A 317 10.59 -15.20 0.22
CA PRO A 317 11.93 -15.82 0.32
C PRO A 317 13.12 -14.88 0.08
N LEU A 318 12.90 -13.63 -0.31
CA LEU A 318 13.95 -12.62 -0.50
C LEU A 318 14.59 -12.13 0.81
N PHE A 319 13.93 -12.32 1.97
CA PHE A 319 14.48 -11.93 3.27
C PHE A 319 15.59 -12.86 3.80
N LEU A 320 15.60 -14.13 3.38
CA LEU A 320 16.63 -15.09 3.79
C LEU A 320 17.99 -14.82 3.12
N GLY A 321 17.99 -14.26 1.90
CA GLY A 321 19.23 -13.89 1.20
C GLY A 321 20.00 -12.74 1.84
N LEU A 322 19.27 -11.76 2.41
CA LEU A 322 19.87 -10.54 2.99
C LEU A 322 20.54 -10.79 4.36
N LEU A 323 20.02 -11.75 5.13
CA LEU A 323 20.61 -12.17 6.42
C LEU A 323 21.92 -12.96 6.25
N LEU A 324 22.06 -13.74 5.17
CA LEU A 324 23.27 -14.51 4.89
C LEU A 324 24.43 -13.63 4.37
N TRP A 325 24.13 -12.56 3.62
CA TRP A 325 25.15 -11.62 3.17
C TRP A 325 25.72 -10.77 4.32
N ALA A 326 24.86 -10.27 5.22
CA ALA A 326 25.28 -9.48 6.38
C ALA A 326 26.17 -10.25 7.37
N ARG A 327 25.99 -11.57 7.50
CA ARG A 327 26.87 -12.44 8.30
C ARG A 327 28.23 -12.68 7.66
N ARG A 328 28.35 -12.64 6.34
CA ARG A 328 29.63 -12.85 5.63
C ARG A 328 30.54 -11.62 5.64
N VAL A 329 29.97 -10.41 5.63
CA VAL A 329 30.76 -9.16 5.68
C VAL A 329 31.35 -8.91 7.07
N ARG A 330 30.67 -9.30 8.16
CA ARG A 330 31.20 -9.16 9.54
C ARG A 330 32.32 -10.14 9.90
N ARG A 331 32.51 -11.24 9.18
CA ARG A 331 33.62 -12.20 9.42
C ARG A 331 34.91 -11.85 8.68
N LYS A 332 34.91 -10.85 7.79
CA LYS A 332 36.11 -10.37 7.09
C LYS A 332 36.72 -9.10 7.69
N ALA A 333 36.13 -8.58 8.78
CA ALA A 333 36.57 -7.36 9.46
C ALA A 333 36.91 -7.59 10.94
N ALA A 334 37.23 -8.84 11.31
CA ALA A 334 37.72 -9.23 12.63
C ALA A 334 39.01 -10.03 12.47
#